data_AF-A0A970VEZ5-F1
#
_entry.id   AF-A0A970VEZ5-F1
#
_cell.length_a   1.000
_cell.length_b   1.000
_cell.length_c   1.000
_cell.angle_alpha   90.00
_cell.angle_beta   90.00
_cell.angle_gamma   90.00
#
_symmetry.space_group_name_H-M   'P 1'
#
loop_
_entity.id
_entity.type
_entity.pdbx_description
1 polymer ?
#
loop_
_entity_poly.entity_id
_entity_poly.type
_entity_poly.pdbx_seq_one_letter_code
_entity_poly.pdbx_strand_id
1 'polypeptide(L)' 'MATRIREKARARQKNKDTRPRAIARYVRMSPRKVKVVIDLIRGKRVGEALSILAHTPRAAAEPVTKL' A
#
# COMPACT_ATOMS: atom_id res chain seq x y z
N MET A 1 -18.07 2.71 -33.48
CA MET A 1 -18.17 2.26 -32.06
C MET A 1 -16.82 1.93 -31.40
N ALA A 2 -15.86 1.31 -32.09
CA ALA A 2 -14.56 0.89 -31.51
C ALA A 2 -13.54 2.02 -31.20
N THR A 3 -13.59 3.13 -31.94
CA THR A 3 -12.66 4.27 -31.80
C THR A 3 -12.77 4.94 -30.43
N ARG A 4 -14.01 5.17 -29.97
CA ARG A 4 -14.31 5.79 -28.67
C ARG A 4 -13.80 4.98 -27.48
N ILE A 5 -13.80 3.65 -27.59
CA ILE A 5 -13.29 2.75 -26.54
C ILE A 5 -11.76 2.86 -26.43
N ARG A 6 -11.06 2.91 -27.57
CA ARG A 6 -9.60 3.06 -27.64
C ARG A 6 -9.15 4.44 -27.12
N GLU A 7 -9.85 5.50 -27.49
CA GLU A 7 -9.59 6.85 -26.98
C GLU A 7 -9.79 6.95 -25.48
N LYS A 8 -10.88 6.38 -24.96
CA LYS A 8 -11.15 6.31 -23.52
C LYS A 8 -10.08 5.52 -22.76
N ALA A 9 -9.58 4.43 -23.33
CA ALA A 9 -8.49 3.66 -22.75
C ALA A 9 -7.17 4.47 -22.70
N ARG A 10 -6.83 5.18 -23.79
CA ARG A 10 -5.66 6.08 -23.83
C ARG A 10 -5.76 7.20 -22.81
N ALA A 11 -6.93 7.82 -22.64
CA ALA A 11 -7.15 8.86 -21.64
C ALA A 11 -6.94 8.33 -20.20
N ARG A 12 -7.42 7.11 -19.90
CA ARG A 12 -7.19 6.46 -18.60
C ARG A 12 -5.71 6.15 -18.35
N GLN A 13 -4.99 5.72 -19.38
CA GLN A 13 -3.56 5.45 -19.31
C GLN A 13 -2.77 6.72 -18.99
N LYS A 14 -3.13 7.85 -19.62
CA LYS A 14 -2.54 9.17 -19.35
C LYS A 14 -2.81 9.65 -17.92
N ASN A 15 -3.98 9.34 -17.37
CA ASN A 15 -4.37 9.70 -16.01
C ASN A 15 -3.85 8.72 -14.92
N LYS A 16 -3.04 7.72 -15.28
CA LYS A 16 -2.53 6.74 -14.33
C LYS A 16 -1.44 7.37 -13.46
N ASP A 17 -1.59 7.27 -12.14
CA ASP A 17 -0.56 7.69 -11.20
C ASP A 17 0.72 6.84 -11.38
N THR A 18 1.85 7.49 -11.60
CA THR A 18 3.17 6.91 -11.83
C THR A 18 4.02 6.80 -10.56
N ARG A 19 3.52 7.30 -9.43
CA ARG A 19 4.22 7.21 -8.14
C ARG A 19 4.48 5.75 -7.73
N PRO A 20 5.63 5.47 -7.08
CA PRO A 20 5.93 4.14 -6.57
C PRO A 20 4.88 3.72 -5.54
N ARG A 21 4.33 2.51 -5.71
CA ARG A 21 3.35 1.92 -4.80
C ARG A 21 3.59 0.42 -4.68
N ALA A 22 3.51 -0.11 -3.47
CA ALA A 22 3.53 -1.54 -3.18
C ALA A 22 2.18 -1.95 -2.58
N ILE A 23 1.65 -3.12 -2.96
CA ILE A 23 0.36 -3.63 -2.50
C ILE A 23 0.48 -5.13 -2.22
N ALA A 24 0.34 -5.55 -0.96
CA ALA A 24 0.17 -6.95 -0.59
C ALA A 24 -1.31 -7.31 -0.63
N ARG A 25 -1.70 -8.13 -1.60
CA ARG A 25 -3.06 -8.68 -1.70
C ARG A 25 -3.09 -10.07 -1.05
N TYR A 26 -4.25 -10.45 -0.55
CA TYR A 26 -4.51 -11.78 0.02
C TYR A 26 -3.71 -12.10 1.30
N VAL A 27 -3.34 -11.09 2.09
CA VAL A 27 -2.76 -11.28 3.43
C VAL A 27 -3.79 -11.98 4.32
N ARG A 28 -3.41 -13.11 4.91
CA ARG A 28 -4.27 -13.95 5.77
C ARG A 28 -4.42 -13.36 7.19
N MET A 29 -4.84 -12.10 7.28
CA MET A 29 -5.02 -11.39 8.55
C MET A 29 -6.25 -10.49 8.52
N SER A 30 -6.93 -10.33 9.66
CA SER A 30 -8.06 -9.43 9.78
C SER A 30 -7.63 -7.96 9.58
N PRO A 31 -8.37 -7.17 8.77
CA PRO A 31 -8.04 -5.76 8.52
C PRO A 31 -7.89 -4.92 9.79
N ARG A 32 -8.68 -5.21 10.82
CA ARG A 32 -8.65 -4.45 12.09
C ARG A 32 -7.31 -4.60 12.83
N LYS A 33 -6.67 -5.77 12.74
CA LYS A 33 -5.36 -6.02 13.37
C LYS A 33 -4.23 -5.29 12.63
N VAL A 34 -4.31 -5.23 11.30
CA VAL A 34 -3.30 -4.56 10.45
C VAL A 34 -3.43 -3.03 10.53
N LYS A 35 -4.67 -2.51 10.61
CA LYS A 35 -4.94 -1.07 10.64
C LYS A 35 -4.20 -0.35 11.77
N VAL A 36 -4.14 -0.93 12.97
CA VAL A 36 -3.44 -0.35 14.13
C VAL A 36 -1.95 -0.11 13.81
N VAL A 37 -1.29 -1.05 13.13
CA VAL A 37 0.13 -0.91 12.76
C VAL A 37 0.32 0.11 11.65
N ILE A 38 -0.57 0.13 10.65
CA ILE A 38 -0.52 1.10 9.56
C ILE A 38 -0.68 2.53 10.08
N ASP A 39 -1.59 2.74 11.04
CA ASP A 39 -1.85 4.06 11.59
C ASP A 39 -0.65 4.59 12.40
N LEU A 40 0.19 3.71 12.97
CA LEU A 40 1.44 4.11 13.64
C LEU A 40 2.51 4.64 12.67
N ILE A 41 2.63 4.04 11.47
CA ILE A 41 3.69 4.39 10.50
C ILE A 41 3.28 5.48 9.52
N ARG A 42 1.98 5.81 9.43
CA ARG A 42 1.47 6.78 8.45
C ARG A 42 2.04 8.18 8.73
N GLY A 43 2.64 8.79 7.70
CA GLY A 43 3.22 10.14 7.79
C GLY A 43 4.62 10.21 8.39
N LYS A 44 5.19 9.09 8.83
CA LYS A 44 6.56 9.02 9.34
C LYS A 44 7.58 8.84 8.21
N ARG A 45 8.84 9.20 8.48
CA ARG A 45 9.94 8.94 7.55
C ARG A 45 10.25 7.44 7.51
N VAL A 46 10.75 6.95 6.39
CA VAL A 46 11.00 5.51 6.16
C VAL A 46 11.85 4.88 7.26
N GLY A 47 12.96 5.52 7.65
CA GLY A 47 13.82 5.01 8.73
C GLY A 47 13.12 4.89 10.08
N GLU A 48 12.27 5.86 10.44
CA GLU A 48 11.50 5.82 11.67
C GLU A 48 10.41 4.74 11.62
N ALA A 49 9.73 4.61 10.48
CA ALA A 49 8.71 3.58 10.28
C ALA A 49 9.30 2.16 10.41
N LEU A 50 10.48 1.91 9.85
CA LEU A 50 11.19 0.63 9.98
C LEU A 50 11.56 0.34 11.44
N SER A 51 12.07 1.34 12.17
CA SER A 51 12.38 1.20 13.59
C SER A 51 11.13 0.89 14.42
N ILE A 52 10.00 1.56 14.15
CA ILE A 52 8.74 1.30 14.85
C ILE A 52 8.26 -0.13 14.57
N LEU A 53 8.29 -0.58 13.32
CA LEU A 53 7.86 -1.92 12.96
C LEU A 53 8.73 -3.01 13.62
N ALA A 54 10.04 -2.78 13.73
CA ALA A 54 10.96 -3.71 14.38
C ALA A 54 10.70 -3.89 15.89
N HIS A 55 10.22 -2.84 16.57
CA HIS A 55 10.00 -2.85 18.03
C HIS A 55 8.51 -3.04 18.40
N THR A 56 7.61 -3.17 17.43
CA THR A 56 6.18 -3.36 17.70
C THR A 56 5.89 -4.85 17.95
N PRO A 57 5.43 -5.26 19.15
CA PRO A 57 5.13 -6.67 19.45
C PRO A 57 3.77 -7.09 18.87
N ARG A 58 3.62 -7.03 17.53
CA ARG A 58 2.41 -7.44 16.81
C ARG A 58 2.79 -8.26 15.59
N ALA A 59 2.16 -9.41 15.40
CA ALA A 59 2.31 -10.23 14.19
C ALA A 59 1.95 -9.49 12.89
N ALA A 60 1.17 -8.40 12.99
CA ALA A 60 0.84 -7.54 11.85
C ALA A 60 2.03 -6.70 11.36
N ALA A 61 3.14 -6.59 12.10
CA ALA A 61 4.32 -5.85 11.68
C ALA A 61 5.05 -6.55 10.52
N GLU A 62 5.22 -7.86 10.60
CA GLU A 62 5.92 -8.67 9.58
C GLU A 62 5.37 -8.49 8.14
N PRO A 63 4.05 -8.61 7.87
CA PRO A 63 3.52 -8.40 6.53
C PRO A 63 3.61 -6.93 6.07
N VAL A 64 3.71 -5.98 7.01
CA VAL A 64 3.81 -4.55 6.70
C VAL A 64 5.25 -4.15 6.40
N THR A 65 6.24 -4.73 7.07
CA THR A 65 7.66 -4.49 6.81
C THR A 65 8.11 -4.98 5.43
N LYS A 66 7.44 -6.00 4.88
CA LYS A 66 7.76 -6.56 3.56
C LYS A 66 7.35 -5.66 2.38
N LEU A 67 6.52 -4.64 2.61
CA LEU A 67 5.95 -3.73 1.61
C LEU A 67 6.88 -2.55 1.31
#